data_AF-A0A2S2NT74-F1
#
_entry.id   AF-A0A2S2NT74-F1
#
_cell.length_a   1.000
_cell.length_b   1.000
_cell.length_c   1.000
_cell.angle_alpha   90.00
_cell.angle_beta   90.00
_cell.angle_gamma   90.00
#
_symmetry.space_group_name_H-M   'P 1'
#
loop_
_entity.id
_entity.type
_entity.pdbx_description
1 polymer ?
#
loop_
_entity_poly.entity_id
_entity_poly.type
_entity_poly.pdbx_seq_one_letter_code
_entity_poly.pdbx_strand_id
1 'polypeptide(L)'
;MVRYASVTLALFFAAAAPRHLRDAAGQSNDLSASYHSSVADGLRAAAAAGYETVAAAAAAATNGGSAAPVVYRLPAGVTPVSYELRVDTDLDRLSYSGSVQIAIVSTVTPKLCRIVLNAKDVRVTAVRVTDVGTGAPLTVGGWRLADGDEQLIVTVDGHRCLIPARRYAVDVDFQAPLRGDMSGYYRSSYIEGDVTKWLAVTKFEPT
;
A
#
# COMPACT_ATOMS: atom_id res chain seq x y z
N MET A 1 -23.01 -30.72 -7.00
CA MET A 1 -23.88 -29.62 -7.46
C MET A 1 -23.20 -28.33 -7.01
N VAL A 2 -22.30 -27.77 -7.84
CA VAL A 2 -21.49 -26.60 -7.47
C VAL A 2 -22.40 -25.37 -7.49
N ARG A 3 -22.51 -24.68 -6.35
CA ARG A 3 -23.29 -23.44 -6.24
C ARG A 3 -22.34 -22.27 -6.44
N TYR A 4 -22.46 -21.62 -7.60
CA TYR A 4 -21.64 -20.47 -7.96
C TYR A 4 -22.12 -19.21 -7.22
N ALA A 5 -21.23 -18.51 -6.55
CA ALA A 5 -21.46 -17.17 -6.02
C ALA A 5 -20.52 -16.21 -6.76
N SER A 6 -21.01 -15.58 -7.84
CA SER A 6 -20.28 -14.50 -8.53
C SER A 6 -20.59 -13.18 -7.82
N VAL A 7 -19.64 -12.64 -7.07
CA VAL A 7 -19.75 -11.30 -6.47
C VAL A 7 -18.96 -10.33 -7.33
N THR A 8 -19.65 -9.51 -8.12
CA THR A 8 -19.05 -8.38 -8.85
C THR A 8 -19.02 -7.17 -7.94
N LEU A 9 -17.85 -6.79 -7.43
CA LEU A 9 -17.69 -5.58 -6.62
C LEU A 9 -17.16 -4.44 -7.48
N ALA A 10 -18.03 -3.51 -7.88
CA ALA A 10 -17.64 -2.27 -8.56
C ALA A 10 -17.46 -1.15 -7.50
N LEU A 11 -16.21 -0.92 -7.07
CA LEU A 11 -15.88 0.19 -6.17
C LEU A 11 -15.60 1.46 -6.99
N PHE A 12 -16.54 2.40 -6.99
CA PHE A 12 -16.31 3.76 -7.49
C PHE A 12 -15.79 4.64 -6.35
N PHE A 13 -14.52 5.03 -6.40
CA PHE A 13 -13.99 6.08 -5.51
C PHE A 13 -14.01 7.42 -6.23
N ALA A 14 -14.86 8.33 -5.76
CA ALA A 14 -14.77 9.74 -6.08
C ALA A 14 -13.54 10.34 -5.37
N ALA A 15 -12.60 10.89 -6.13
CA ALA A 15 -11.47 11.61 -5.59
C ALA A 15 -11.97 12.87 -4.86
N ALA A 16 -11.97 12.85 -3.52
CA ALA A 16 -12.21 14.04 -2.72
C ALA A 16 -10.95 14.92 -2.76
N ALA A 17 -11.07 16.10 -3.36
CA ALA A 17 -10.02 17.11 -3.40
C ALA A 17 -9.71 17.65 -1.98
N PRO A 18 -8.45 17.96 -1.65
CA PRO A 18 -8.07 18.45 -0.34
C PRO A 18 -8.54 19.91 -0.17
N ARG A 19 -9.42 20.17 0.79
CA ARG A 19 -9.75 21.53 1.22
C ARG A 19 -8.71 21.97 2.27
N HIS A 20 -7.87 22.92 1.87
CA HIS A 20 -6.94 23.61 2.77
C HIS A 20 -7.71 24.38 3.86
N LEU A 21 -7.21 24.19 5.08
CA LEU A 21 -7.25 25.01 6.29
C LEU A 21 -7.74 26.46 6.10
N ARG A 22 -8.76 26.86 6.86
CA ARG A 22 -8.86 28.21 7.45
C ARG A 22 -9.74 28.24 8.70
N ASP A 23 -9.12 28.80 9.74
CA ASP A 23 -9.63 29.54 10.88
C ASP A 23 -10.28 28.83 12.07
N ALA A 24 -9.57 29.02 13.19
CA ALA A 24 -9.89 28.67 14.55
C ALA A 24 -11.01 29.56 15.12
N ALA A 25 -11.90 28.97 15.92
CA ALA A 25 -12.48 29.61 17.08
C ALA A 25 -13.07 28.57 18.04
N GLY A 26 -12.47 28.46 19.22
CA GLY A 26 -13.15 28.22 20.49
C GLY A 26 -13.83 26.86 20.69
N GLN A 27 -13.11 25.94 21.33
CA GLN A 27 -13.66 25.26 22.50
C GLN A 27 -12.51 24.69 23.35
N SER A 28 -12.28 25.39 24.46
CA SER A 28 -11.49 24.94 25.60
C SER A 28 -12.01 23.62 26.13
N ASN A 29 -11.13 22.65 26.35
CA ASN A 29 -11.37 21.67 27.38
C ASN A 29 -10.09 21.46 28.18
N ASP A 30 -10.08 22.08 29.35
CA ASP A 30 -9.09 21.93 30.40
C ASP A 30 -9.11 20.49 30.91
N LEU A 31 -7.99 19.78 30.75
CA LEU A 31 -7.61 18.67 31.61
C LEU A 31 -6.14 18.82 31.97
N SER A 32 -5.88 19.79 32.85
CA SER A 32 -4.67 19.84 33.66
C SER A 32 -4.65 18.67 34.63
N ALA A 33 -3.78 17.68 34.40
CA ALA A 33 -3.22 16.85 35.47
C ALA A 33 -1.96 16.11 35.00
N SER A 34 -0.87 16.34 35.74
CA SER A 34 0.27 15.43 35.96
C SER A 34 1.20 15.08 34.79
N TYR A 35 2.28 15.87 34.64
CA TYR A 35 3.66 15.34 34.58
C TYR A 35 4.68 16.46 34.93
N HIS A 36 4.93 16.61 36.24
CA HIS A 36 6.23 17.06 36.77
C HIS A 36 7.31 16.06 36.27
N SER A 37 8.58 16.34 36.02
CA SER A 37 9.47 17.41 36.49
C SER A 37 10.81 17.38 35.72
N SER A 38 11.50 18.53 35.78
CA SER A 38 12.95 18.67 35.98
C SER A 38 13.95 18.10 34.95
N VAL A 39 14.33 18.95 33.97
CA VAL A 39 15.73 19.08 33.51
C VAL A 39 16.04 20.56 33.28
N ALA A 40 16.01 21.36 34.35
CA ALA A 40 16.31 22.80 34.30
C ALA A 40 17.44 23.23 35.27
N ASP A 41 18.21 22.29 35.81
CA ASP A 41 19.27 22.57 36.80
C ASP A 41 20.69 22.25 36.31
N GLY A 42 20.94 22.39 35.01
CA GLY A 42 22.28 22.17 34.42
C GLY A 42 23.06 23.43 34.06
N LEU A 43 22.48 24.64 34.22
CA LEU A 43 22.97 25.83 33.53
C LEU A 43 23.36 26.99 34.47
N ARG A 44 24.11 26.71 35.55
CA ARG A 44 24.58 27.75 36.48
C ARG A 44 25.97 27.63 37.12
N ALA A 45 26.93 26.89 36.58
CA ALA A 45 28.29 26.95 37.12
C ALA A 45 29.38 26.76 36.05
N ALA A 46 29.89 27.87 35.51
CA ALA A 46 31.31 28.14 35.22
C ALA A 46 31.43 29.31 34.22
N ALA A 47 31.15 30.53 34.69
CA ALA A 47 31.67 31.75 34.09
C ALA A 47 32.83 32.24 34.97
N ALA A 48 34.06 31.86 34.64
CA ALA A 48 35.28 32.45 35.19
C ALA A 48 36.50 32.07 34.33
N ALA A 49 36.73 32.84 33.27
CA ALA A 49 38.04 33.21 32.67
C ALA A 49 37.86 33.45 31.17
N GLY A 50 38.02 34.71 30.76
CA GLY A 50 37.78 35.15 29.40
C GLY A 50 38.87 34.75 28.39
N TYR A 51 38.47 34.75 27.12
CA TYR A 51 39.14 35.48 26.04
C TYR A 51 38.14 35.60 24.88
N GLU A 52 38.03 36.81 24.35
CA GLU A 52 37.19 37.12 23.18
C GLU A 52 37.91 36.76 21.88
N THR A 53 37.06 36.51 20.87
CA THR A 53 37.26 36.65 19.42
C THR A 53 37.67 35.42 18.59
N VAL A 54 36.68 35.03 17.77
CA VAL A 54 36.71 34.72 16.33
C VAL A 54 37.58 33.56 15.82
N ALA A 55 36.93 32.47 15.42
CA ALA A 55 36.71 32.15 13.99
C ALA A 55 36.30 30.67 13.82
N ALA A 56 35.27 30.51 13.00
CA ALA A 56 34.79 29.33 12.28
C ALA A 56 35.61 28.02 12.30
N ALA A 57 34.83 26.93 12.30
CA ALA A 57 35.15 25.57 11.86
C ALA A 57 35.60 24.56 12.94
N ALA A 58 34.61 24.05 13.69
CA ALA A 58 34.70 22.73 14.30
C ALA A 58 33.29 22.10 14.40
N ALA A 59 32.93 21.27 13.41
CA ALA A 59 32.07 20.10 13.59
C ALA A 59 32.03 19.29 12.29
N ALA A 60 33.17 18.71 11.94
CA ALA A 60 33.18 17.50 11.12
C ALA A 60 32.60 16.36 11.97
N ALA A 61 31.34 16.02 11.71
CA ALA A 61 30.71 14.77 12.13
C ALA A 61 29.70 14.33 11.06
N THR A 62 30.14 14.24 9.80
CA THR A 62 29.42 13.49 8.78
C THR A 62 29.73 12.00 8.95
N ASN A 63 29.02 11.37 9.90
CA ASN A 63 28.95 9.92 9.92
C ASN A 63 28.08 9.46 8.74
N GLY A 64 28.75 8.75 7.83
CA GLY A 64 28.13 8.08 6.71
C GLY A 64 27.08 7.08 7.16
N GLY A 65 25.91 7.22 6.55
CA GLY A 65 24.86 6.22 6.50
C GLY A 65 24.00 6.60 5.32
N SER A 66 24.40 6.18 4.11
CA SER A 66 23.45 6.12 3.01
C SER A 66 22.47 5.00 3.37
N ALA A 67 21.49 5.32 4.21
CA ALA A 67 20.33 4.49 4.39
C ALA A 67 19.64 4.48 3.03
N ALA A 68 19.66 3.32 2.36
CA ALA A 68 18.78 3.09 1.24
C ALA A 68 17.36 3.53 1.66
N PRO A 69 16.65 4.31 0.84
CA PRO A 69 15.36 4.84 1.23
C PRO A 69 14.45 3.68 1.61
N VAL A 70 13.80 3.76 2.77
CA VAL A 70 12.89 2.73 3.28
C VAL A 70 11.69 2.61 2.31
N VAL A 71 11.67 1.56 1.47
CA VAL A 71 10.71 1.37 0.36
C VAL A 71 9.38 0.77 0.85
N TYR A 72 8.83 1.29 1.95
CA TYR A 72 7.52 0.83 2.46
C TYR A 72 6.35 1.43 1.68
N ARG A 73 6.48 2.69 1.22
CA ARG A 73 5.42 3.36 0.48
C ARG A 73 5.47 2.98 -1.00
N LEU A 74 4.30 2.77 -1.58
CA LEU A 74 4.17 2.63 -3.03
C LEU A 74 4.79 3.84 -3.74
N PRO A 75 5.61 3.63 -4.78
CA PRO A 75 6.12 4.71 -5.61
C PRO A 75 4.99 5.56 -6.20
N ALA A 76 5.21 6.86 -6.30
CA ALA A 76 4.35 7.73 -7.09
C ALA A 76 4.42 7.35 -8.59
N GLY A 77 3.42 7.78 -9.36
CA GLY A 77 3.45 7.69 -10.82
C GLY A 77 2.35 6.87 -11.46
N VAL A 78 1.61 6.10 -10.66
CA VAL A 78 0.44 5.35 -11.08
C VAL A 78 -0.72 5.71 -10.15
N THR A 79 -1.85 6.07 -10.73
CA THR A 79 -3.08 6.33 -9.97
C THR A 79 -4.14 5.32 -10.39
N PRO A 80 -4.69 4.50 -9.47
CA PRO A 80 -5.79 3.62 -9.78
C PRO A 80 -7.08 4.42 -10.00
N VAL A 81 -7.91 3.95 -10.93
CA VAL A 81 -9.19 4.56 -11.31
C VAL A 81 -10.36 3.65 -10.93
N SER A 82 -10.23 2.34 -11.20
CA SER A 82 -11.27 1.36 -10.88
C SER A 82 -10.68 -0.04 -10.75
N TYR A 83 -11.39 -0.90 -10.04
CA TYR A 83 -11.07 -2.31 -9.86
C TYR A 83 -12.27 -3.16 -10.30
N GLU A 84 -12.02 -4.16 -11.13
CA GLU A 84 -12.97 -5.22 -11.43
C GLU A 84 -12.43 -6.52 -10.81
N LEU A 85 -12.99 -6.89 -9.66
CA LEU A 85 -12.56 -8.03 -8.87
C LEU A 85 -13.52 -9.21 -9.08
N ARG A 86 -12.96 -10.38 -9.41
CA ARG A 86 -13.66 -11.67 -9.40
C ARG A 86 -12.95 -12.61 -8.44
N VAL A 87 -13.72 -13.25 -7.56
CA VAL A 87 -13.23 -14.23 -6.58
C VAL A 87 -14.12 -15.46 -6.65
N ASP A 88 -13.48 -16.61 -6.79
CA ASP A 88 -14.08 -17.93 -6.71
C ASP A 88 -13.58 -18.63 -5.44
N THR A 89 -14.51 -18.99 -4.56
CA THR A 89 -14.22 -19.49 -3.21
C THR A 89 -14.69 -20.92 -3.07
N ASP A 90 -13.73 -21.79 -2.76
CA ASP A 90 -13.96 -23.20 -2.46
C ASP A 90 -13.90 -23.39 -0.94
N LEU A 91 -15.08 -23.54 -0.32
CA LEU A 91 -15.20 -23.76 1.13
C LEU A 91 -14.90 -25.20 1.55
N ASP A 92 -14.89 -26.16 0.63
CA ASP A 92 -14.51 -27.55 0.92
C ASP A 92 -12.98 -27.67 1.00
N ARG A 93 -12.26 -26.97 0.12
CA ARG A 93 -10.80 -26.87 0.11
C ARG A 93 -10.25 -25.72 0.94
N LEU A 94 -11.13 -24.85 1.45
CA LEU A 94 -10.80 -23.65 2.21
C LEU A 94 -9.76 -22.78 1.48
N SER A 95 -10.02 -22.50 0.21
CA SER A 95 -9.15 -21.75 -0.68
C SER A 95 -9.94 -20.88 -1.65
N TYR A 96 -9.27 -19.91 -2.27
CA TYR A 96 -9.87 -19.07 -3.29
C TYR A 96 -8.91 -18.83 -4.46
N SER A 97 -9.49 -18.56 -5.61
CA SER A 97 -8.79 -18.08 -6.80
C SER A 97 -9.56 -16.92 -7.42
N GLY A 98 -8.92 -16.15 -8.28
CA GLY A 98 -9.58 -15.00 -8.85
C GLY A 98 -8.73 -14.22 -9.82
N SER A 99 -9.33 -13.15 -10.31
CA SER A 99 -8.69 -12.19 -11.18
C SER A 99 -9.10 -10.79 -10.77
N VAL A 100 -8.16 -9.85 -10.83
CA VAL A 100 -8.44 -8.42 -10.69
C VAL A 100 -7.96 -7.68 -11.92
N GLN A 101 -8.83 -6.87 -12.50
CA GLN A 101 -8.43 -5.87 -13.48
C GLN A 101 -8.40 -4.49 -12.82
N ILE A 102 -7.24 -3.85 -12.86
CA ILE A 102 -7.01 -2.53 -12.29
C ILE A 102 -6.87 -1.53 -13.43
N ALA A 103 -7.83 -0.63 -13.58
CA ALA A 103 -7.67 0.50 -14.48
C ALA A 103 -6.79 1.55 -13.81
N ILE A 104 -5.70 1.95 -14.45
CA ILE A 104 -4.73 2.90 -13.91
C ILE A 104 -4.46 4.04 -14.90
N VAL A 105 -4.05 5.19 -14.37
CA VAL A 105 -3.52 6.32 -15.14
C VAL A 105 -2.05 6.52 -14.77
N SER A 106 -1.18 6.60 -15.77
CA SER A 106 0.23 6.98 -15.56
C SER A 106 0.36 8.50 -15.44
N THR A 107 1.07 8.96 -14.42
CA THR A 107 1.36 10.39 -14.18
C THR A 107 2.84 10.74 -14.36
N VAL A 108 3.69 9.76 -14.65
CA VAL A 108 5.15 9.95 -14.77
C VAL A 108 5.56 10.41 -16.16
N THR A 109 6.46 11.39 -16.20
CA THR A 109 7.14 11.86 -17.42
C THR A 109 8.61 11.40 -17.43
N PRO A 110 9.17 10.92 -18.56
CA PRO A 110 8.52 10.73 -19.86
C PRO A 110 7.81 9.37 -20.01
N LYS A 111 8.21 8.35 -19.22
CA LYS A 111 7.59 7.01 -19.22
C LYS A 111 7.89 6.24 -17.94
N LEU A 112 7.06 5.25 -17.60
CA LEU A 112 7.21 4.36 -16.46
C LEU A 112 7.17 2.89 -16.92
N CYS A 113 8.22 2.13 -16.66
CA CYS A 113 8.33 0.72 -17.07
C CYS A 113 8.11 -0.27 -15.91
N ARG A 114 7.77 0.23 -14.71
CA ARG A 114 7.58 -0.58 -13.51
C ARG A 114 6.30 -0.18 -12.80
N ILE A 115 5.43 -1.14 -12.56
CA ILE A 115 4.20 -0.99 -11.78
C ILE A 115 4.42 -1.71 -10.46
N VAL A 116 4.10 -1.05 -9.36
CA VAL A 116 4.22 -1.62 -8.01
C VAL A 116 2.84 -1.58 -7.36
N LEU A 117 2.39 -2.72 -6.84
CA LEU A 117 1.10 -2.93 -6.19
C LEU A 117 1.33 -3.58 -4.83
N ASN A 118 0.40 -3.45 -3.88
CA ASN A 118 0.44 -4.24 -2.65
C ASN A 118 -0.03 -5.67 -2.95
N ALA A 119 0.69 -6.67 -2.46
CA ALA A 119 0.34 -8.08 -2.51
C ALA A 119 1.02 -8.85 -1.38
N LYS A 120 0.22 -9.53 -0.57
CA LYS A 120 0.69 -10.31 0.58
C LYS A 120 -0.03 -11.65 0.64
N ASP A 121 0.71 -12.72 0.91
CA ASP A 121 0.18 -14.07 1.16
C ASP A 121 -0.75 -14.59 0.03
N VAL A 122 -0.45 -14.18 -1.21
CA VAL A 122 -1.15 -14.62 -2.42
C VAL A 122 -0.16 -15.15 -3.45
N ARG A 123 -0.55 -16.18 -4.20
CA ARG A 123 0.23 -16.68 -5.34
C ARG A 123 -0.31 -16.06 -6.61
N VAL A 124 0.48 -15.19 -7.24
CA VAL A 124 0.19 -14.62 -8.55
C VAL A 124 0.51 -15.64 -9.64
N THR A 125 -0.47 -15.96 -10.48
CA THR A 125 -0.35 -16.97 -11.55
C THR A 125 -0.17 -16.36 -12.93
N ALA A 126 -0.69 -15.16 -13.16
CA ALA A 126 -0.47 -14.41 -14.39
C ALA A 126 -0.61 -12.90 -14.17
N VAL A 127 0.12 -12.12 -14.98
CA VAL A 127 -0.02 -10.67 -15.06
C VAL A 127 -0.06 -10.24 -16.51
N ARG A 128 -1.02 -9.38 -16.87
CA ARG A 128 -1.16 -8.78 -18.20
C ARG A 128 -1.34 -7.28 -18.07
N VAL A 129 -0.82 -6.52 -19.03
CA VAL A 129 -0.97 -5.06 -19.08
C VAL A 129 -1.45 -4.67 -20.47
N THR A 130 -2.53 -3.89 -20.56
CA THR A 130 -3.13 -3.48 -21.83
C THR A 130 -3.30 -1.96 -21.87
N ASP A 131 -2.98 -1.34 -22.99
CA ASP A 131 -3.31 0.07 -23.24
C ASP A 131 -4.80 0.19 -23.54
N VAL A 132 -5.55 0.91 -22.70
CA VAL A 132 -7.01 1.01 -22.84
C VAL A 132 -7.42 1.80 -24.08
N GLY A 133 -6.60 2.77 -24.50
CA GLY A 133 -6.91 3.61 -25.65
C GLY A 133 -6.72 2.91 -26.98
N THR A 134 -5.74 2.00 -27.07
CA THR A 134 -5.44 1.27 -28.32
C THR A 134 -5.89 -0.20 -28.30
N GLY A 135 -6.21 -0.75 -27.14
CA GLY A 135 -6.47 -2.18 -26.94
C GLY A 135 -5.21 -3.05 -27.07
N ALA A 136 -4.04 -2.46 -27.28
CA ALA A 136 -2.81 -3.21 -27.52
C ALA A 136 -2.20 -3.72 -26.19
N PRO A 137 -1.78 -5.00 -26.13
CA PRO A 137 -1.06 -5.51 -24.98
C PRO A 137 0.34 -4.90 -24.91
N LEU A 138 0.79 -4.59 -23.70
CA LEU A 138 2.17 -4.27 -23.38
C LEU A 138 2.92 -5.56 -23.03
N THR A 139 4.19 -5.64 -23.43
CA THR A 139 5.01 -6.80 -23.13
C THR A 139 5.42 -6.76 -21.65
N VAL A 140 5.01 -7.77 -20.88
CA VAL A 140 5.40 -7.93 -19.49
C VAL A 140 6.69 -8.76 -19.46
N GLY A 141 7.77 -8.15 -19.00
CA GLY A 141 9.07 -8.82 -18.88
C GLY A 141 9.16 -9.80 -17.72
N GLY A 142 8.34 -9.57 -16.70
CA GLY A 142 8.17 -10.46 -15.56
C GLY A 142 7.53 -9.74 -14.39
N TRP A 143 7.23 -10.51 -13.35
CA TRP A 143 6.78 -9.98 -12.06
C TRP A 143 7.44 -10.74 -10.92
N ARG A 144 7.55 -10.08 -9.76
CA ARG A 144 8.02 -10.71 -8.53
C ARG A 144 7.25 -10.19 -7.33
N LEU A 145 7.06 -11.06 -6.34
CA LEU A 145 6.60 -10.67 -5.01
C LEU A 145 7.82 -10.29 -4.17
N ALA A 146 7.71 -9.17 -3.46
CA ALA A 146 8.67 -8.66 -2.52
C ALA A 146 8.04 -8.77 -1.13
N ASP A 147 8.07 -9.98 -0.55
CA ASP A 147 7.30 -10.30 0.65
C ASP A 147 7.65 -9.41 1.85
N GLY A 148 8.91 -8.97 1.96
CA GLY A 148 9.34 -8.06 3.03
C GLY A 148 8.67 -6.68 2.99
N ASP A 149 8.28 -6.23 1.79
CA ASP A 149 7.59 -4.95 1.58
C ASP A 149 6.11 -5.14 1.22
N GLU A 150 5.62 -6.39 1.19
CA GLU A 150 4.26 -6.76 0.79
C GLU A 150 3.87 -6.22 -0.60
N GLN A 151 4.80 -6.27 -1.56
CA GLN A 151 4.64 -5.67 -2.89
C GLN A 151 4.72 -6.68 -4.04
N LEU A 152 3.84 -6.53 -5.02
CA LEU A 152 3.96 -7.09 -6.36
C LEU A 152 4.61 -6.07 -7.28
N ILE A 153 5.77 -6.42 -7.84
CA ILE A 153 6.50 -5.59 -8.78
C ILE A 153 6.39 -6.19 -10.16
N VAL A 154 5.74 -5.47 -11.07
CA VAL A 154 5.55 -5.84 -12.48
C VAL A 154 6.49 -5.01 -13.33
N THR A 155 7.32 -5.69 -14.12
CA THR A 155 8.23 -5.05 -15.07
C THR A 155 7.63 -5.15 -16.46
N VAL A 156 7.41 -3.99 -17.07
CA VAL A 156 6.93 -3.87 -18.45
C VAL A 156 8.16 -3.67 -19.33
N ASP A 157 8.50 -4.69 -20.10
CA ASP A 157 9.68 -4.72 -20.94
C ASP A 157 9.32 -4.51 -22.41
N GLY A 158 10.28 -4.06 -23.21
CA GLY A 158 10.11 -3.83 -24.65
C GLY A 158 10.11 -2.35 -25.04
N HIS A 159 9.79 -2.08 -26.31
CA HIS A 159 9.85 -0.72 -26.88
C HIS A 159 8.76 0.23 -26.33
N ARG A 160 7.82 -0.26 -25.50
CA ARG A 160 6.67 0.51 -25.00
C ARG A 160 6.51 0.36 -23.49
N CYS A 161 6.74 1.45 -22.77
CA CYS A 161 6.39 1.58 -21.35
C CYS A 161 5.16 2.47 -21.18
N LEU A 162 4.67 2.63 -19.95
CA LEU A 162 3.53 3.49 -19.67
C LEU A 162 3.91 4.95 -19.89
N ILE A 163 3.25 5.62 -20.83
CA ILE A 163 3.39 7.06 -21.07
C ILE A 163 2.41 7.88 -20.21
N PRO A 164 2.76 9.12 -19.83
CA PRO A 164 1.93 9.98 -18.97
C PRO A 164 0.56 10.30 -19.58
N ALA A 165 -0.40 10.59 -18.71
CA ALA A 165 -1.79 10.92 -19.03
C ALA A 165 -2.55 9.86 -19.85
N ARG A 166 -2.04 8.61 -19.87
CA ARG A 166 -2.67 7.48 -20.57
C ARG A 166 -3.20 6.44 -19.58
N ARG A 167 -4.28 5.77 -19.98
CA ARG A 167 -4.96 4.72 -19.24
C ARG A 167 -4.46 3.33 -19.64
N TYR A 168 -4.25 2.48 -18.63
CA TYR A 168 -3.88 1.08 -18.81
C TYR A 168 -4.76 0.19 -17.93
N ALA A 169 -4.95 -1.05 -18.35
CA ALA A 169 -5.56 -2.10 -17.55
C ALA A 169 -4.45 -3.06 -17.11
N VAL A 170 -4.36 -3.32 -15.81
CA VAL A 170 -3.46 -4.32 -15.23
C VAL A 170 -4.31 -5.49 -14.74
N ASP A 171 -4.24 -6.62 -15.43
CA ASP A 171 -4.93 -7.84 -15.04
C ASP A 171 -3.98 -8.74 -14.25
N VAL A 172 -4.41 -9.18 -13.07
CA VAL A 172 -3.65 -10.07 -12.20
C VAL A 172 -4.52 -11.27 -11.83
N ASP A 173 -4.07 -12.47 -12.20
CA ASP A 173 -4.67 -13.74 -11.78
C ASP A 173 -3.96 -14.23 -10.51
N PHE A 174 -4.74 -14.66 -9.51
CA PHE A 174 -4.20 -15.04 -8.20
C PHE A 174 -4.94 -16.23 -7.58
N GLN A 175 -4.26 -16.89 -6.64
CA GLN A 175 -4.83 -17.94 -5.80
C GLN A 175 -4.21 -17.91 -4.41
N ALA A 176 -4.99 -18.27 -3.39
CA ALA A 176 -4.53 -18.34 -2.00
C ALA A 176 -5.45 -19.23 -1.14
N PRO A 177 -4.94 -19.77 -0.02
CA PRO A 177 -5.79 -20.40 0.98
C PRO A 177 -6.63 -19.35 1.73
N LEU A 178 -7.80 -19.74 2.22
CA LEU A 178 -8.53 -18.93 3.21
C LEU A 178 -7.76 -18.98 4.53
N ARG A 179 -7.39 -17.79 5.01
CA ARG A 179 -6.59 -17.63 6.23
C ARG A 179 -7.37 -18.00 7.49
N GLY A 180 -6.65 -18.27 8.58
CA GLY A 180 -7.23 -18.56 9.90
C GLY A 180 -6.98 -17.46 10.95
N ASP A 181 -6.38 -16.35 10.57
CA ASP A 181 -5.89 -15.28 11.48
C ASP A 181 -6.80 -14.05 11.51
N MET A 182 -8.04 -14.18 11.02
CA MET A 182 -9.05 -13.11 11.00
C MET A 182 -8.61 -11.84 10.24
N SER A 183 -7.65 -11.96 9.32
CA SER A 183 -7.13 -10.87 8.50
C SER A 183 -7.28 -11.20 7.01
N GLY A 184 -7.42 -10.18 6.18
CA GLY A 184 -7.59 -10.34 4.74
C GLY A 184 -8.87 -11.10 4.40
N TYR A 185 -8.76 -12.08 3.49
CA TYR A 185 -9.85 -13.00 3.19
C TYR A 185 -9.64 -14.33 3.94
N TYR A 186 -10.48 -14.58 4.95
CA TYR A 186 -10.27 -15.62 5.94
C TYR A 186 -11.49 -16.51 6.10
N ARG A 187 -11.28 -17.72 6.64
CA ARG A 187 -12.36 -18.66 6.98
C ARG A 187 -12.82 -18.46 8.42
N SER A 188 -14.12 -18.58 8.63
CA SER A 188 -14.75 -18.72 9.93
C SER A 188 -15.72 -19.91 9.90
N SER A 189 -16.20 -20.34 11.05
CA SER A 189 -17.13 -21.47 11.16
C SER A 189 -18.18 -21.24 12.23
N TYR A 190 -19.33 -21.88 12.07
CA TYR A 190 -20.34 -22.02 13.10
C TYR A 190 -20.85 -23.46 13.14
N ILE A 191 -21.50 -23.82 14.25
CA ILE A 191 -22.10 -25.14 14.43
C ILE A 191 -23.60 -25.01 14.22
N GLU A 192 -24.17 -25.90 13.41
CA GLU A 192 -25.60 -26.02 13.20
C GLU A 192 -26.01 -27.49 13.38
N GLY A 193 -26.68 -27.78 14.50
CA GLY A 193 -26.82 -29.17 14.98
C GLY A 193 -25.46 -29.75 15.35
N ASP A 194 -25.13 -30.93 14.82
CA ASP A 194 -23.82 -31.59 15.01
C ASP A 194 -22.86 -31.38 13.83
N VAL A 195 -23.14 -30.41 12.95
CA VAL A 195 -22.36 -30.15 11.73
C VAL A 195 -21.67 -28.79 11.79
N THR A 196 -20.36 -28.79 11.56
CA THR A 196 -19.58 -27.56 11.35
C THR A 196 -19.83 -27.02 9.94
N LYS A 197 -20.25 -25.75 9.84
CA LYS A 197 -20.44 -25.03 8.59
C LYS A 197 -19.39 -23.94 8.45
N TRP A 198 -18.70 -23.92 7.31
CA TRP A 198 -17.67 -22.94 6.98
C TRP A 198 -18.26 -21.73 6.25
N LEU A 199 -17.67 -20.56 6.50
CA LEU A 199 -17.93 -19.32 5.77
C LEU A 199 -16.61 -18.60 5.49
N ALA A 200 -16.61 -17.73 4.49
CA ALA A 200 -15.49 -16.87 4.17
C ALA A 200 -15.85 -15.41 4.42
N VAL A 201 -14.93 -14.65 5.03
CA VAL A 201 -15.14 -13.28 5.51
C VAL A 201 -13.94 -12.41 5.16
N THR A 202 -14.18 -11.13 4.86
CA THR A 202 -13.12 -10.16 4.56
C THR A 202 -12.92 -9.15 5.69
N LYS A 203 -11.66 -8.85 6.05
CA LYS A 203 -11.27 -7.75 6.95
C LYS A 203 -9.93 -7.17 6.48
N PHE A 204 -9.94 -5.90 6.03
CA PHE A 204 -8.78 -5.30 5.36
C PHE A 204 -8.16 -4.09 6.06
N GLU A 205 -8.79 -3.52 7.10
CA GLU A 205 -8.16 -2.42 7.85
C GLU A 205 -6.99 -2.93 8.73
N PRO A 206 -5.88 -2.17 8.88
CA PRO A 206 -5.60 -0.82 8.33
C PRO A 206 -4.55 -0.73 7.21
N THR A 207 -3.87 -1.85 6.87
CA THR A 207 -2.49 -1.97 6.32
C THR A 207 -2.02 -0.95 5.28
#